data_AF-A0A9P4GM22-F1
#
_entry.id   AF-A0A9P4GM22-F1
#
_cell.length_a   1.000
_cell.length_b   1.000
_cell.length_c   1.000
_cell.angle_alpha   90.00
_cell.angle_beta   90.00
_cell.angle_gamma   90.00
#
_symmetry.space_group_name_H-M   'P 1'
#
loop_
_entity.id
_entity.type
_entity.pdbx_description
1 polymer ?
#
loop_
_entity_poly.entity_id
_entity_poly.type
_entity_poly.pdbx_seq_one_letter_code
_entity_poly.pdbx_strand_id
1 'polypeptide(L)' 'MRRKAAADRAEKTANQRPSSTRAAGAGGSSSTMLRLYTDESPGLKVDPVVVMTLSVVFIFSVVALHVIAKVMRRFSA' A
#
# COMPACT_ATOMS: atom_id res chain seq x y z
N MET A 1 -12.10 -20.08 31.42
CA MET A 1 -10.96 -21.02 31.31
C MET A 1 -10.70 -21.60 29.90
N ARG A 2 -11.50 -21.30 28.85
CA ARG A 2 -11.27 -21.84 27.48
C ARG A 2 -10.28 -21.06 26.60
N ARG A 3 -10.01 -19.79 26.91
CA ARG A 3 -9.11 -18.93 26.13
C ARG A 3 -7.62 -19.25 26.33
N LYS A 4 -7.24 -19.72 27.52
CA LYS A 4 -5.84 -20.10 27.83
C LYS A 4 -5.41 -21.33 27.03
N ALA A 5 -6.26 -22.36 26.97
CA ALA A 5 -5.98 -23.59 26.23
C ALA A 5 -5.78 -23.39 24.71
N ALA A 6 -6.37 -22.34 24.12
CA ALA A 6 -6.15 -22.01 22.70
C ALA A 6 -4.80 -21.31 22.46
N ALA A 7 -4.40 -20.43 23.38
CA ALA A 7 -3.09 -19.77 23.35
C ALA A 7 -1.97 -20.80 23.56
N ASP A 8 -2.13 -21.70 24.53
CA ASP A 8 -1.15 -22.75 24.83
C ASP A 8 -0.99 -23.75 23.67
N ARG A 9 -2.06 -23.97 22.86
CA ARG A 9 -1.99 -24.79 21.64
C ARG A 9 -1.31 -24.05 20.50
N ALA A 10 -1.61 -22.76 20.31
CA ALA A 10 -0.98 -21.94 19.28
C ALA A 10 0.54 -21.81 19.52
N GLU A 11 0.96 -21.65 20.78
CA GLU A 11 2.37 -21.60 21.16
C GLU A 11 3.08 -22.94 20.92
N LYS A 12 2.42 -24.06 21.23
CA LYS A 12 2.95 -25.41 20.94
C LYS A 12 3.10 -25.67 19.45
N THR A 13 2.18 -25.20 18.62
CA THR A 13 2.28 -25.31 17.15
C THR A 13 3.34 -24.37 16.57
N ALA A 14 3.50 -23.16 17.14
CA ALA A 14 4.52 -22.21 16.69
C ALA A 14 5.95 -22.69 16.97
N ASN A 15 6.17 -23.43 18.07
CA ASN A 15 7.49 -23.96 18.42
C ASN A 15 7.76 -25.37 17.85
N GLN A 16 6.80 -25.96 17.12
CA GLN A 16 7.02 -27.21 16.39
C GLN A 16 7.83 -26.93 15.12
N ARG A 17 9.14 -27.14 15.21
CA ARG A 17 10.01 -27.19 14.02
C ARG A 17 9.57 -28.36 13.14
N PRO A 18 9.30 -28.16 11.84
CA PRO A 18 8.85 -29.23 10.96
C PRO A 18 9.93 -30.32 10.87
N SER A 19 9.58 -31.55 11.27
CA SER A 19 10.48 -32.70 11.21
C SER A 19 10.77 -33.15 9.76
N SER A 20 10.09 -32.58 8.76
CA SER A 20 10.36 -32.81 7.34
C SER A 20 9.75 -31.71 6.47
N THR A 21 10.30 -31.54 5.25
CA THR A 21 9.81 -30.59 4.23
C THR A 21 8.33 -30.81 3.88
N ARG A 22 7.82 -32.05 4.00
CA ARG A 22 6.41 -32.38 3.76
C ARG A 22 5.50 -31.94 4.92
N ALA A 23 6.00 -31.97 6.15
CA ALA A 23 5.26 -31.52 7.33
C ALA A 23 5.13 -29.99 7.41
N ALA A 24 6.04 -29.24 6.77
CA ALA A 24 5.92 -27.78 6.63
C ALA A 24 4.75 -27.35 5.71
N GLY A 25 4.21 -28.26 4.90
CA GLY A 25 3.11 -27.99 3.96
C GLY A 25 1.71 -28.43 4.40
N ALA A 26 1.58 -29.18 5.50
CA ALA A 26 0.33 -29.89 5.84
C ALA A 26 -0.69 -29.06 6.67
N GLY A 27 -0.48 -27.76 6.83
CA GLY A 27 -1.42 -26.90 7.58
C GLY A 27 -1.25 -25.39 7.43
N GLY A 28 -0.32 -24.91 6.57
CA GLY A 28 -0.04 -23.48 6.39
C GLY A 28 -0.43 -22.91 5.02
N SER A 29 -0.85 -23.76 4.08
CA SER A 29 -0.98 -23.37 2.67
C SER A 29 -2.29 -22.66 2.30
N SER A 30 -3.38 -22.78 3.07
CA SER A 30 -4.64 -22.09 2.72
C SER A 30 -4.51 -20.56 2.75
N SER A 31 -3.62 -20.01 3.58
CA SER A 31 -3.33 -18.56 3.64
C SER A 31 -2.34 -18.07 2.58
N THR A 32 -1.54 -18.98 1.99
CA THR A 32 -0.60 -18.68 0.90
C THR A 32 -1.23 -18.93 -0.47
N MET A 33 -2.17 -19.87 -0.59
CA MET A 33 -2.90 -20.15 -1.83
C MET A 33 -3.87 -19.02 -2.20
N LEU A 34 -4.54 -18.41 -1.20
CA LEU A 34 -5.37 -17.23 -1.42
C LEU A 34 -4.53 -15.99 -1.78
N ARG A 35 -3.25 -15.96 -1.39
CA ARG A 35 -2.35 -14.86 -1.74
C ARG A 35 -1.98 -14.80 -3.21
N LEU A 36 -2.00 -15.93 -3.90
CA LEU A 36 -1.71 -16.00 -5.34
C LEU A 36 -2.82 -15.39 -6.21
N TYR A 37 -4.01 -15.15 -5.66
CA TYR A 37 -5.12 -14.43 -6.32
C TYR A 37 -5.43 -13.06 -5.68
N THR A 38 -4.76 -12.69 -4.58
CA THR A 38 -4.86 -11.34 -3.98
C THR A 38 -3.65 -10.45 -4.29
N ASP A 39 -2.63 -10.99 -4.96
CA ASP A 39 -1.47 -10.26 -5.46
C ASP A 39 -1.70 -9.70 -6.88
N GLU A 40 -2.97 -9.48 -7.24
CA GLU A 40 -3.32 -8.54 -8.30
C GLU A 40 -2.76 -7.18 -7.88
N SER A 41 -1.52 -6.94 -8.31
CA SER A 41 -0.67 -5.77 -8.18
C SER A 41 -1.41 -4.61 -7.53
N PRO A 42 -1.03 -4.10 -6.34
CA PRO A 42 -1.68 -2.93 -5.77
C PRO A 42 -1.52 -1.79 -6.77
N GLY A 43 -2.52 -1.64 -7.65
CA GLY A 43 -2.50 -0.66 -8.71
C GLY A 43 -2.29 0.70 -8.08
N LEU A 44 -1.56 1.58 -8.76
CA LEU A 44 -1.15 2.88 -8.24
C LEU A 44 -2.33 3.56 -7.53
N LYS A 45 -2.36 3.46 -6.19
CA LYS A 45 -3.47 3.96 -5.38
C LYS A 45 -3.26 5.45 -5.26
N VAL A 46 -3.98 6.20 -6.08
CA VAL A 46 -3.95 7.65 -6.03
C VAL A 46 -4.93 8.08 -4.96
N ASP A 47 -4.43 8.65 -3.87
CA ASP A 47 -5.26 9.14 -2.79
C ASP A 47 -6.07 10.36 -3.25
N PRO A 48 -7.38 10.46 -2.96
CA PRO A 48 -8.20 11.58 -3.41
C PRO A 48 -7.66 12.96 -3.00
N VAL A 49 -6.99 13.06 -1.84
CA VAL A 49 -6.39 14.32 -1.37
C VAL A 49 -5.19 14.72 -2.23
N VAL A 50 -4.41 13.75 -2.71
CA VAL A 50 -3.29 14.00 -3.62
C VAL A 50 -3.80 14.59 -4.93
N VAL A 51 -4.91 14.05 -5.47
CA VAL A 51 -5.56 14.59 -6.68
C VAL A 51 -6.03 16.03 -6.47
N MET A 52 -6.65 16.31 -5.32
CA MET A 52 -7.08 17.67 -4.97
C MET A 52 -5.90 18.64 -4.91
N THR A 53 -4.78 18.22 -4.30
CA THR A 53 -3.59 19.05 -4.13
C THR A 53 -2.90 19.33 -5.47
N LEU A 54 -2.74 18.30 -6.32
CA LEU A 54 -2.16 18.43 -7.65
C LEU A 54 -2.94 19.41 -8.53
N SER A 55 -4.28 19.38 -8.43
CA SER A 55 -5.16 20.28 -9.19
C SER A 55 -4.96 21.74 -8.77
N VAL A 56 -4.90 22.03 -7.46
CA VAL A 56 -4.69 23.39 -6.95
C VAL A 56 -3.32 23.93 -7.35
N VAL A 57 -2.26 23.12 -7.22
CA VAL A 57 -0.90 23.50 -7.62
C VAL A 57 -0.81 23.77 -9.12
N PHE A 58 -1.48 22.96 -9.95
CA PHE A 58 -1.50 23.14 -11.40
C PHE A 58 -2.14 24.48 -11.81
N ILE A 59 -3.33 24.80 -11.28
CA ILE A 59 -4.01 26.05 -11.58
C ILE A 59 -3.17 27.25 -11.14
N PHE A 60 -2.58 27.19 -9.94
CA PHE A 60 -1.72 28.25 -9.43
C PHE A 60 -0.49 28.48 -10.32
N SER A 61 0.16 27.40 -10.78
CA SER A 61 1.32 27.48 -11.67
C SER A 61 1.00 28.19 -12.99
N VAL A 62 -0.13 27.84 -13.61
CA VAL A 62 -0.58 28.47 -14.88
C VAL A 62 -0.86 29.96 -14.69
N VAL A 63 -1.48 30.34 -13.57
CA VAL A 63 -1.77 31.75 -13.24
C VAL A 63 -0.47 32.53 -12.97
N ALA A 64 0.43 31.97 -12.17
CA ALA A 64 1.72 32.59 -11.89
C ALA A 64 2.50 32.84 -13.20
N LEU A 65 2.56 31.83 -14.08
CA LEU A 65 3.20 31.98 -15.39
C LEU A 65 2.51 33.03 -16.27
N HIS A 66 1.17 33.09 -16.27
CA HIS A 66 0.43 34.13 -17.00
C HIS A 66 0.80 35.53 -16.52
N VAL A 67 0.89 35.73 -15.21
CA VAL A 67 1.26 37.01 -14.61
C VAL A 67 2.70 37.35 -14.95
N ILE A 68 3.63 36.41 -14.81
CA ILE A 68 5.05 36.60 -15.13
C ILE A 68 5.24 36.94 -16.62
N ALA A 69 4.58 36.23 -17.53
CA ALA A 69 4.64 36.52 -18.97
C ALA A 69 4.09 37.92 -19.29
N LYS A 70 3.00 38.32 -18.63
CA LYS A 70 2.41 39.66 -18.79
C LYS A 70 3.33 40.75 -18.25
N VAL A 71 3.94 40.51 -17.09
CA VAL A 71 4.88 41.41 -16.43
C VAL A 71 6.15 41.55 -17.28
N MET A 72 6.80 40.46 -17.68
CA MET A 72 7.98 40.50 -18.55
C MET A 72 7.69 41.19 -19.89
N ARG A 73 6.51 40.96 -20.50
CA ARG A 73 6.11 41.67 -21.72
C ARG A 73 5.91 43.18 -21.52
N ARG A 74 5.49 43.60 -20.32
CA ARG A 74 5.34 45.02 -19.97
C ARG A 74 6.65 45.70 -19.62
N PHE A 75 7.64 44.96 -19.15
CA PHE A 75 8.98 45.46 -18.79
C PHE A 75 9.99 45.39 -19.95
N SER A 76 9.76 44.52 -20.94
CA SER A 76 10.61 44.39 -22.14
C SER A 76 10.15 45.25 -23.32
N ALA A 77 9.19 46.16 -23.11
CA ALA A 77 8.76 47.19 -24.04
C ALA A 77 9.07 48.56 -23.43
#